data_AF-A0AAJ1PX80-F1
#
_entry.id   AF-A0AAJ1PX80-F1
#
_cell.length_a   1.000
_cell.length_b   1.000
_cell.length_c   1.000
_cell.angle_alpha   90.00
_cell.angle_beta   90.00
_cell.angle_gamma   90.00
#
_symmetry.space_group_name_H-M   'P 1'
#
loop_
_entity.id
_entity.type
_entity.pdbx_description
1 polymer ?
#
loop_
_entity_poly.entity_id
_entity_poly.type
_entity_poly.pdbx_seq_one_letter_code
_entity_poly.pdbx_strand_id
1 'polypeptide(L)'
;VENEDSPQEVKDFLAKYREAYQSEPDMFSALAYDAANLAFDAIERAGTTDGEAVQKALAETKDFTGVTGNFSMDEKHNPSKTVF
;
A
#
# COMPACT_ATOMS: atom_id res chain seq x y z
N VAL A 1 6.25 16.62 -1.98
CA VAL A 1 6.11 15.20 -1.55
C VAL A 1 5.50 15.15 -0.15
N GLU A 2 5.84 16.09 0.74
CA GLU A 2 5.15 16.30 2.02
C GLU A 2 4.77 17.78 2.17
N ASN A 3 3.56 18.07 2.65
CA ASN A 3 3.09 19.40 3.04
C ASN A 3 2.11 19.28 4.23
N GLU A 4 1.65 20.42 4.76
CA GLU A 4 0.75 20.44 5.93
C GLU A 4 -0.56 19.68 5.68
N ASP A 5 -1.04 19.66 4.44
CA ASP A 5 -2.27 18.97 4.01
C ASP A 5 -2.08 17.48 3.71
N SER A 6 -0.85 16.95 3.78
CA SER A 6 -0.59 15.54 3.48
C SER A 6 -1.28 14.63 4.50
N PRO A 7 -1.88 13.50 4.05
CA PRO A 7 -2.49 12.51 4.96
C PRO A 7 -1.53 12.04 6.05
N GLN A 8 -2.07 11.69 7.21
CA GLN A 8 -1.26 11.31 8.36
C GLN A 8 -0.41 10.06 8.07
N GLU A 9 -0.95 9.13 7.29
CA GLU A 9 -0.29 7.89 6.86
C GLU A 9 0.97 8.18 6.05
N VAL A 10 0.94 9.23 5.21
CA VAL A 10 2.11 9.68 4.43
C VAL A 10 3.16 10.26 5.36
N LYS A 11 2.77 11.14 6.29
CA LYS A 11 3.69 11.74 7.27
C LYS A 11 4.36 10.68 8.14
N ASP A 12 3.58 9.71 8.61
CA ASP A 12 4.07 8.60 9.44
C ASP A 12 5.05 7.71 8.68
N PHE A 13 4.76 7.38 7.41
CA PHE A 13 5.68 6.63 6.56
C PHE A 13 7.00 7.36 6.37
N LEU A 14 6.96 8.65 6.03
CA LEU A 14 8.16 9.47 5.82
C LEU A 14 9.01 9.55 7.10
N ALA A 15 8.37 9.77 8.26
CA ALA A 15 9.06 9.81 9.55
C ALA A 15 9.75 8.47 9.88
N LYS A 16 9.02 7.36 9.78
CA LYS A 16 9.55 6.01 10.06
C LYS A 16 10.65 5.62 9.09
N TYR A 17 10.53 6.00 7.81
CA TYR A 17 11.55 5.71 6.81
C TYR A 17 12.85 6.47 7.11
N ARG A 18 12.76 7.78 7.39
CA ARG A 18 13.92 8.61 7.76
C ARG A 18 14.61 8.08 9.02
N GLU A 19 13.83 7.65 10.02
CA GLU A 19 14.38 7.03 11.24
C GLU A 19 15.14 5.74 10.92
N ALA A 20 14.54 4.83 10.15
CA ALA A 20 15.13 3.51 9.86
C ALA A 20 16.35 3.58 8.94
N TYR A 21 16.33 4.46 7.93
CA TYR A 21 17.30 4.45 6.83
C TYR A 21 18.17 5.70 6.75
N GLN A 22 17.92 6.71 7.58
CA GLN A 22 18.67 7.97 7.60
C GLN A 22 18.74 8.65 6.21
N SER A 23 17.70 8.46 5.39
CA SER A 23 17.57 8.95 4.02
C SER A 23 16.10 9.21 3.67
N GLU A 24 15.86 9.96 2.59
CA GLU A 24 14.51 10.17 2.07
C GLU A 24 14.06 8.93 1.26
N PRO A 25 12.79 8.51 1.35
CA PRO A 25 12.27 7.47 0.49
C PRO A 25 12.13 7.98 -0.94
N ASP A 26 12.41 7.10 -1.91
CA ASP A 26 12.07 7.33 -3.30
C ASP A 26 10.70 6.73 -3.65
N MET A 27 10.26 6.92 -4.89
CA MET A 27 8.96 6.41 -5.36
C MET A 27 8.87 4.88 -5.25
N PHE A 28 9.97 4.16 -5.48
CA PHE A 28 9.97 2.69 -5.41
C PHE A 28 9.83 2.20 -3.97
N SER A 29 10.42 2.92 -3.02
CA SER A 29 10.31 2.64 -1.59
C SER A 29 8.87 2.81 -1.10
N ALA A 30 8.19 3.87 -1.54
CA ALA A 30 6.78 4.09 -1.24
C ALA A 30 5.86 3.03 -1.89
N LEU A 31 6.11 2.65 -3.15
CA LEU A 31 5.37 1.60 -3.84
C LEU A 31 5.57 0.23 -3.18
N ALA A 32 6.79 -0.10 -2.74
CA ALA A 32 7.07 -1.34 -2.03
C ALA A 32 6.36 -1.40 -0.67
N TYR A 33 6.30 -0.26 0.04
CA TYR A 33 5.57 -0.15 1.30
C TYR A 33 4.06 -0.43 1.11
N ASP A 34 3.44 0.17 0.08
CA ASP A 34 2.04 -0.09 -0.24
C ASP A 34 1.80 -1.54 -0.66
N ALA A 35 2.70 -2.12 -1.47
CA ALA A 35 2.58 -3.51 -1.92
C ALA A 35 2.68 -4.50 -0.73
N ALA A 36 3.57 -4.24 0.22
CA ALA A 36 3.69 -5.06 1.43
C ALA A 36 2.43 -4.97 2.29
N ASN A 37 1.92 -3.75 2.56
CA ASN A 37 0.71 -3.57 3.35
C ASN A 37 -0.52 -4.17 2.67
N LEU A 38 -0.61 -4.10 1.34
CA LEU A 38 -1.66 -4.77 0.57
C LEU A 38 -1.61 -6.29 0.76
N ALA A 39 -0.41 -6.88 0.73
CA ALA A 39 -0.24 -8.31 0.96
C ALA A 39 -0.60 -8.72 2.39
N PHE A 40 -0.21 -7.92 3.39
CA PHE A 40 -0.57 -8.17 4.78
C PHE A 40 -2.08 -8.09 5.02
N ASP A 41 -2.74 -7.04 4.52
CA ASP A 41 -4.20 -6.92 4.57
C ASP A 41 -4.91 -8.10 3.90
N ALA A 42 -4.44 -8.55 2.73
CA ALA A 42 -5.03 -9.69 2.05
C ALA A 42 -4.85 -11.00 2.83
N ILE A 43 -3.69 -11.21 3.46
CA ILE A 43 -3.43 -12.36 4.32
C ILE A 43 -4.35 -12.33 5.56
N GLU A 44 -4.51 -11.17 6.18
CA GLU A 44 -5.40 -10.99 7.32
C GLU A 44 -6.86 -11.27 6.95
N ARG A 45 -7.35 -10.72 5.83
CA ARG A 45 -8.71 -10.99 5.32
C ARG A 45 -8.92 -12.44 4.92
N ALA A 46 -7.91 -13.11 4.37
CA ALA A 46 -7.98 -14.52 4.01
C ALA A 46 -7.97 -15.44 5.26
N GLY A 47 -7.40 -14.98 6.38
CA GLY A 47 -7.27 -15.77 7.61
C GLY A 47 -6.32 -16.98 7.47
N THR A 48 -5.49 -16.99 6.43
CA THR A 48 -4.58 -18.09 6.08
C THR A 48 -3.45 -17.57 5.20
N THR A 49 -2.39 -18.36 5.07
CA THR A 49 -1.28 -18.13 4.13
C THR A 49 -1.35 -19.02 2.90
N ASP A 50 -2.50 -19.68 2.67
CA ASP A 50 -2.75 -20.44 1.45
C ASP A 50 -2.78 -19.51 0.22
N GLY A 51 -2.09 -19.92 -0.84
CA GLY A 51 -1.88 -19.07 -2.01
C GLY A 51 -3.17 -18.70 -2.76
N GLU A 52 -4.10 -19.64 -2.90
CA GLU A 52 -5.36 -19.40 -3.61
C GLU A 52 -6.27 -18.48 -2.79
N ALA A 53 -6.34 -18.69 -1.47
CA ALA A 53 -7.12 -17.85 -0.58
C ALA A 53 -6.60 -16.40 -0.55
N VAL A 54 -5.27 -16.21 -0.47
CA VAL A 54 -4.65 -14.88 -0.47
C VAL A 54 -4.80 -14.21 -1.84
N GLN A 55 -4.63 -14.95 -2.95
CA GLN A 55 -4.85 -14.42 -4.29
C GLN A 55 -6.28 -13.90 -4.46
N LYS A 56 -7.27 -14.65 -3.97
CA LYS A 56 -8.68 -14.22 -3.99
C LYS A 56 -8.88 -12.94 -3.19
N ALA A 57 -8.33 -12.86 -1.97
CA ALA A 57 -8.43 -11.67 -1.14
C ALA A 57 -7.78 -10.44 -1.82
N LEU A 58 -6.61 -10.61 -2.47
CA LEU A 58 -5.97 -9.56 -3.26
C LEU A 58 -6.86 -9.09 -4.41
N ALA A 59 -7.50 -10.00 -5.15
CA ALA A 59 -8.37 -9.65 -6.27
C ALA A 59 -9.63 -8.89 -5.83
N GLU A 60 -10.11 -9.17 -4.61
CA GLU A 60 -11.29 -8.53 -4.02
C GLU A 60 -10.98 -7.16 -3.37
N THR A 61 -9.72 -6.72 -3.35
CA THR A 61 -9.33 -5.44 -2.76
C THR A 61 -10.04 -4.26 -3.42
N LYS A 62 -10.74 -3.46 -2.61
CA LYS A 62 -11.37 -2.19 -2.97
C LYS A 62 -10.97 -1.10 -1.99
N ASP A 63 -10.81 0.11 -2.51
CA ASP A 63 -10.56 1.35 -1.75
C ASP A 63 -9.41 1.25 -0.72
N PHE A 64 -8.35 0.51 -1.07
CA PHE A 64 -7.17 0.37 -0.21
C PHE A 64 -6.44 1.71 -0.11
N THR A 65 -6.21 2.18 1.13
CA THR A 65 -5.48 3.42 1.41
C THR A 65 -3.99 3.13 1.52
N GLY A 66 -3.24 3.49 0.47
CA GLY A 66 -1.78 3.47 0.46
C GLY A 66 -1.17 4.87 0.61
N VAL A 67 0.10 4.93 0.96
CA VAL A 67 0.86 6.20 1.07
C VAL A 67 1.11 6.82 -0.30
N THR A 68 1.03 6.03 -1.37
CA THR A 68 1.08 6.54 -2.74
C THR A 68 -0.30 6.98 -3.26
N GLY A 69 -1.38 6.78 -2.50
CA GLY A 69 -2.76 7.09 -2.86
C GLY A 69 -3.69 5.87 -2.80
N ASN A 70 -5.00 6.09 -2.94
CA ASN A 70 -5.99 5.03 -2.85
C ASN A 70 -6.11 4.24 -4.15
N PHE A 71 -6.25 2.92 -4.05
CA PHE A 71 -6.42 2.06 -5.22
C PHE A 71 -7.31 0.83 -4.95
N SER A 72 -7.86 0.30 -6.03
CA SER A 72 -8.63 -0.95 -6.06
C SER A 72 -8.01 -1.91 -7.07
N MET A 73 -8.22 -3.21 -6.92
CA MET A 73 -7.81 -4.18 -7.95
C MET A 73 -8.90 -4.35 -9.01
N ASP A 74 -8.48 -4.31 -10.28
CA ASP A 74 -9.34 -4.60 -11.43
C ASP A 74 -9.38 -6.11 -11.74
N GLU A 75 -10.22 -6.51 -12.70
CA GLU A 75 -10.40 -7.92 -13.10
C GLU A 75 -9.13 -8.55 -13.71
N LYS A 76 -8.16 -7.74 -14.12
CA LYS A 76 -6.87 -8.17 -14.68
C LYS A 76 -5.76 -8.16 -13.63
N HIS A 77 -6.10 -7.97 -12.36
CA HIS A 77 -5.16 -7.83 -11.25
C HIS A 77 -4.22 -6.63 -11.39
N ASN A 78 -4.68 -5.55 -12.02
CA ASN A 78 -3.97 -4.28 -11.99
C ASN A 78 -4.56 -3.37 -10.89
N PRO A 79 -3.72 -2.59 -10.20
CA PRO A 79 -4.19 -1.52 -9.34
C PRO A 79 -4.81 -0.41 -10.22
N SER A 80 -6.13 -0.28 -10.14
CA SER A 80 -6.86 0.89 -10.63
C SER A 80 -6.69 2.02 -9.64
N LYS A 81 -5.98 3.05 -10.07
CA LYS A 81 -5.59 4.19 -9.25
C LYS A 81 -5.90 5.48 -9.98
N THR A 82 -6.59 6.38 -9.31
CA THR A 82 -6.62 7.80 -9.69
C THR A 82 -5.32 8.44 -9.24
N VAL A 83 -4.52 8.89 -10.20
CA VAL A 83 -3.33 9.71 -9.92
C VAL A 83 -3.82 11.09 -9.50
N PHE A 84 -3.36 11.58 -8.34
CA PHE A 84 -3.55 12.96 -7.91
C PHE A 84 -2.64 13.89 -8.71
#